data_AF-A0A063YR14-F1
#
_entry.id   AF-A0A063YR14-F1
#
_cell.length_a   1.000
_cell.length_b   1.000
_cell.length_c   1.000
_cell.angle_alpha   90.00
_cell.angle_beta   90.00
_cell.angle_gamma   90.00
#
_symmetry.space_group_name_H-M   'P 1'
#
loop_
_entity.id
_entity.type
_entity.pdbx_description
1 polymer ?
#
loop_
_entity_poly.entity_id
_entity_poly.type
_entity_poly.pdbx_seq_one_letter_code
_entity_poly.pdbx_strand_id
1 'polypeptide(L)'
;MPLNYNHQLTVLRDILSEHQLDCCGTVSECEQIERLAKSLLANDEVDGQVKQILPHIYAYGQGGKYSADLNAHISAHQGQLADWVNGLS
;
A
#
# COMPACT_ATOMS: atom_id res chain seq x y z
N MET A 1 7.70 -12.52 -17.15
CA MET A 1 8.77 -11.57 -16.81
C MET A 1 8.75 -11.41 -15.30
N PRO A 2 9.88 -11.50 -14.58
CA PRO A 2 9.89 -11.20 -13.16
C PRO A 2 9.43 -9.75 -12.98
N LEU A 3 8.45 -9.51 -12.10
CA LEU A 3 8.10 -8.16 -11.67
C LEU A 3 9.38 -7.52 -11.09
N ASN A 4 9.97 -6.58 -11.82
CA ASN A 4 11.04 -5.75 -11.27
C ASN A 4 10.45 -4.94 -10.10
N TYR A 5 11.18 -4.74 -9.01
CA TYR A 5 10.66 -4.06 -7.82
C TYR A 5 10.09 -2.66 -8.13
N ASN A 6 10.61 -1.98 -9.16
CA ASN A 6 10.06 -0.72 -9.67
C ASN A 6 8.59 -0.86 -10.08
N HIS A 7 8.24 -1.94 -10.79
CA HIS A 7 6.86 -2.19 -11.18
C HIS A 7 5.97 -2.52 -9.97
N GLN A 8 6.52 -3.22 -8.96
CA GLN A 8 5.79 -3.47 -7.70
C GLN A 8 5.52 -2.16 -6.94
N LEU A 9 6.47 -1.23 -6.93
CA LEU A 9 6.29 0.11 -6.34
C LEU A 9 5.23 0.92 -7.09
N THR A 10 5.25 0.88 -8.43
CA THR A 10 4.21 1.54 -9.25
C THR A 10 2.83 1.00 -8.92
N VAL A 11 2.63 -0.32 -8.96
CA VAL A 11 1.33 -0.92 -8.66
C VAL A 11 0.89 -0.64 -7.23
N LEU A 12 1.81 -0.69 -6.26
CA LEU A 12 1.50 -0.35 -4.87
C LEU A 12 1.03 1.10 -4.75
N ARG A 13 1.73 2.04 -5.39
CA ARG A 13 1.37 3.45 -5.40
C ARG A 13 0.01 3.68 -6.05
N ASP A 14 -0.26 3.04 -7.19
CA ASP A 14 -1.51 3.21 -7.93
C ASP A 14 -2.71 2.82 -7.05
N ILE A 15 -2.67 1.64 -6.42
CA ILE A 15 -3.76 1.18 -5.54
C ILE A 15 -3.94 2.11 -4.33
N LEU A 16 -2.85 2.56 -3.70
CA LEU A 16 -2.94 3.50 -2.58
C LEU A 16 -3.51 4.85 -3.02
N SER A 17 -3.22 5.29 -4.24
CA SER A 17 -3.76 6.51 -4.83
C SER A 17 -5.25 6.38 -5.12
N GLU A 18 -5.70 5.23 -5.62
CA GLU A 18 -7.13 4.93 -5.81
C GLU A 18 -7.87 4.96 -4.47
N HIS A 19 -7.36 4.29 -3.43
CA HIS A 19 -7.94 4.35 -2.08
C HIS A 19 -7.98 5.79 -1.54
N GLN A 20 -6.94 6.59 -1.80
CA GLN A 20 -6.89 8.00 -1.39
C GLN A 20 -7.97 8.82 -2.10
N LEU A 21 -8.02 8.75 -3.44
CA LEU A 21 -8.88 9.61 -4.26
C LEU A 21 -10.35 9.22 -4.16
N ASP A 22 -10.65 7.93 -4.22
CA ASP A 22 -12.02 7.44 -4.28
C ASP A 22 -12.60 7.15 -2.88
N CYS A 23 -11.77 7.18 -1.83
CA CYS A 23 -12.13 6.86 -0.44
C CYS A 23 -12.83 5.49 -0.29
N CYS A 24 -12.62 4.59 -1.24
CA CYS A 24 -13.19 3.26 -1.29
C CYS A 24 -12.20 2.27 -1.91
N GLY A 25 -12.51 0.99 -1.80
CA GLY A 25 -11.66 -0.10 -2.27
C GLY A 25 -12.27 -1.45 -1.95
N THR A 26 -11.48 -2.50 -2.17
CA THR A 26 -11.90 -3.89 -2.06
C THR A 26 -10.94 -4.69 -1.18
N VAL A 27 -11.45 -5.78 -0.61
CA VAL A 27 -10.61 -6.73 0.16
C VAL A 27 -9.46 -7.26 -0.70
N SER A 28 -9.69 -7.49 -2.00
CA SER A 28 -8.66 -7.93 -2.94
C SER A 28 -7.50 -6.94 -3.08
N GLU A 29 -7.80 -5.64 -3.12
CA GLU A 29 -6.79 -4.57 -3.16
C GLU A 29 -6.01 -4.52 -1.84
N CYS A 30 -6.67 -4.65 -0.69
CA CYS A 30 -6.00 -4.76 0.60
C CYS A 30 -5.02 -5.95 0.67
N GLU A 31 -5.42 -7.11 0.14
CA GLU A 31 -4.52 -8.27 0.03
C GLU A 31 -3.37 -8.03 -0.95
N GLN A 32 -3.61 -7.29 -2.03
CA GLN A 32 -2.57 -6.95 -2.99
C GLN A 32 -1.55 -6.00 -2.39
N ILE A 33 -2.00 -4.98 -1.64
CA ILE A 33 -1.16 -4.08 -0.84
C ILE A 33 -0.28 -4.90 0.11
N GLU A 34 -0.87 -5.83 0.85
CA GLU A 34 -0.14 -6.71 1.77
C GLU A 34 0.97 -7.49 1.04
N ARG A 35 0.63 -8.15 -0.07
CA ARG A 35 1.57 -8.96 -0.87
C ARG A 35 2.71 -8.12 -1.44
N LEU A 36 2.40 -6.95 -1.97
CA LEU A 36 3.39 -6.03 -2.55
C LEU A 36 4.32 -5.48 -1.47
N ALA A 37 3.78 -4.96 -0.38
CA ALA A 37 4.58 -4.42 0.71
C ALA A 37 5.52 -5.49 1.31
N LYS A 38 5.03 -6.71 1.50
CA LYS A 38 5.85 -7.84 1.98
C LYS A 38 6.96 -8.22 0.99
N SER A 39 6.66 -8.27 -0.30
CA SER A 39 7.66 -8.56 -1.34
C SER A 39 8.75 -7.48 -1.40
N LEU A 40 8.35 -6.20 -1.31
CA LEU A 40 9.26 -5.06 -1.35
C LEU A 40 10.13 -4.97 -0.10
N LEU A 41 9.59 -5.29 1.08
CA LEU A 41 10.37 -5.36 2.34
C LEU A 41 11.48 -6.40 2.28
N ALA A 42 11.22 -7.54 1.64
CA ALA A 42 12.20 -8.62 1.50
C ALA A 42 13.23 -8.37 0.38
N ASN A 43 13.08 -7.30 -0.40
CA ASN A 43 13.99 -6.98 -1.49
C ASN A 43 15.07 -5.98 -1.03
N ASP A 44 16.34 -6.37 -1.10
CA ASP A 44 17.48 -5.56 -0.68
C ASP A 44 17.74 -4.33 -1.56
N GLU A 45 17.26 -4.34 -2.81
CA GLU A 45 17.43 -3.25 -3.78
C GLU A 45 16.47 -2.07 -3.55
N VAL A 46 15.44 -2.23 -2.73
CA VAL A 46 14.47 -1.16 -2.43
C VAL A 46 15.12 -0.10 -1.54
N ASP A 47 14.89 1.17 -1.90
CA ASP A 47 15.41 2.33 -1.19
C ASP A 47 15.10 2.31 0.32
N GLY A 48 16.07 2.75 1.14
CA GLY A 48 15.97 2.73 2.59
C GLY A 48 14.84 3.59 3.15
N GLN A 49 14.54 4.73 2.54
CA GLN A 49 13.43 5.60 2.93
C GLN A 49 12.08 4.95 2.61
N VAL A 50 11.98 4.31 1.44
CA VAL A 50 10.79 3.52 1.08
C VAL A 50 10.60 2.36 2.05
N LYS A 51 11.67 1.66 2.42
CA LYS A 51 11.62 0.56 3.41
C LYS A 51 11.10 0.99 4.78
N GLN A 52 11.24 2.25 5.17
CA GLN A 52 10.71 2.75 6.44
C GLN A 52 9.18 2.85 6.46
N ILE A 53 8.54 3.08 5.31
CA ILE A 53 7.08 3.25 5.23
C ILE A 53 6.35 1.93 4.88
N LEU A 54 7.02 0.97 4.22
CA LEU A 54 6.42 -0.31 3.82
C LEU A 54 5.79 -1.12 4.98
N PRO A 55 6.33 -1.16 6.22
CA PRO A 55 5.67 -1.86 7.33
C PRO A 55 4.31 -1.26 7.70
N HIS A 56 4.16 0.06 7.58
CA HIS A 56 2.90 0.76 7.84
C HIS A 56 1.89 0.49 6.74
N ILE A 57 2.33 0.50 5.48
CA ILE A 57 1.50 0.12 4.33
C ILE A 57 1.05 -1.34 4.43
N TYR A 58 1.94 -2.25 4.85
CA TYR A 58 1.61 -3.65 5.12
C TYR A 58 0.51 -3.77 6.20
N ALA A 59 0.67 -3.06 7.32
CA ALA A 59 -0.32 -3.06 8.39
C ALA A 59 -1.67 -2.48 7.96
N TYR A 60 -1.67 -1.44 7.12
CA TYR A 60 -2.88 -0.88 6.53
C TYR A 60 -3.63 -1.90 5.65
N GLY A 61 -2.91 -2.63 4.79
CA GLY A 61 -3.51 -3.70 3.98
C GLY A 61 -4.11 -4.81 4.85
N GLN A 62 -3.42 -5.22 5.90
CA GLN A 62 -3.93 -6.18 6.90
C GLN A 62 -5.20 -5.68 7.60
N GLY A 63 -5.18 -4.43 8.09
CA GLY A 63 -6.32 -3.83 8.76
C GLY A 63 -7.54 -3.72 7.85
N GLY A 64 -7.34 -3.32 6.59
CA GLY A 64 -8.41 -3.20 5.61
C GLY A 64 -9.02 -4.55 5.24
N LYS A 65 -8.19 -5.59 5.05
CA LYS A 65 -8.64 -6.96 4.74
C LYS A 65 -9.61 -7.52 5.77
N TYR A 66 -9.39 -7.23 7.05
CA TYR A 66 -10.21 -7.72 8.16
C TYR A 66 -11.22 -6.69 8.68
N SER A 67 -11.32 -5.51 8.05
CA SER A 67 -12.25 -4.47 8.48
C SER A 67 -13.69 -4.89 8.18
N ALA A 68 -14.57 -4.66 9.14
CA ALA A 68 -16.02 -4.81 8.93
C ALA A 68 -16.59 -3.69 8.03
N ASP A 69 -15.92 -2.54 7.99
CA ASP A 69 -16.24 -1.41 7.11
C ASP A 69 -14.94 -0.89 6.47
N LEU A 70 -14.70 -1.31 5.23
CA LEU A 70 -13.49 -0.96 4.49
C LEU A 70 -13.45 0.53 4.13
N ASN A 71 -14.60 1.14 3.79
CA ASN A 71 -14.64 2.56 3.43
C ASN A 71 -14.33 3.43 4.65
N ALA A 72 -14.83 3.06 5.83
CA ALA A 72 -14.48 3.74 7.08
C ALA A 72 -12.99 3.57 7.41
N HIS A 73 -12.42 2.37 7.21
CA HIS A 73 -10.98 2.14 7.34
C HIS A 73 -10.18 3.04 6.41
N ILE A 74 -10.50 3.08 5.12
CA ILE A 74 -9.81 3.91 4.13
C ILE A 74 -9.92 5.40 4.50
N SER A 75 -11.12 5.85 4.86
CA SER A 75 -11.39 7.25 5.25
C SER A 75 -10.57 7.66 6.49
N ALA A 76 -10.41 6.77 7.46
CA ALA A 76 -9.61 7.04 8.67
C ALA A 76 -8.10 7.15 8.39
N HIS A 77 -7.63 6.63 7.25
CA HIS A 77 -6.20 6.60 6.88
C HIS A 77 -5.85 7.59 5.76
N GLN A 78 -6.75 8.49 5.36
CA GLN A 78 -6.55 9.43 4.24
C GLN A 78 -5.25 10.24 4.32
N GLY A 79 -4.89 10.75 5.51
CA GLY A 79 -3.62 11.45 5.71
C GLY A 79 -2.41 10.55 5.48
N GLN A 80 -2.45 9.32 5.97
CA GLN A 80 -1.36 8.35 5.81
C GLN A 80 -1.23 7.89 4.35
N LEU A 81 -2.36 7.68 3.66
CA LEU A 81 -2.39 7.35 2.24
C LEU A 81 -1.72 8.45 1.41
N ALA A 82 -2.03 9.72 1.69
CA ALA A 82 -1.39 10.85 1.03
C ALA A 82 0.13 10.87 1.26
N ASP A 83 0.56 10.67 2.50
CA ASP A 83 1.99 10.63 2.84
C ASP A 83 2.72 9.49 2.14
N TRP A 84 2.12 8.29 2.09
CA TRP A 84 2.72 7.13 1.44
C TRP A 84 2.77 7.27 -0.07
N VAL A 85 1.73 7.78 -0.72
CA VAL A 85 1.72 8.03 -2.17
C VAL A 85 2.83 9.02 -2.57
N ASN A 86 3.07 10.04 -1.75
CA ASN A 86 4.17 10.99 -1.95
C ASN A 86 5.54 10.36 -1.67
N GLY A 87 5.66 9.53 -0.63
CA GLY A 87 6.91 8.85 -0.25
C GLY A 87 7.32 7.73 -1.22
N LEU A 88 6.41 7.24 -2.05
CA LEU A 88 6.66 6.27 -3.12
C LEU A 88 6.97 6.94 -4.48
N SER A 89 7.22 8.25 -4.50
CA SER A 89 7.44 9.05 -5.72
C SER A 89 8.88 9.30 -6.12
#